data_AF-M6D8B7-F1
#
_entry.id   AF-M6D8B7-F1
#
_cell.length_a   1.000
_cell.length_b   1.000
_cell.length_c   1.000
_cell.angle_alpha   90.00
_cell.angle_beta   90.00
_cell.angle_gamma   90.00
#
_symmetry.space_group_name_H-M   'P 1'
#
loop_
_entity.id
_entity.type
_entity.pdbx_description
1 polymer ?
#
loop_
_entity_poly.entity_id
_entity_poly.type
_entity_poly.pdbx_seq_one_letter_code
_entity_poly.pdbx_strand_id
1 'polypeptide(L)'
;MLNKVADLKKQLRIQAESLDLSDERDGDSPSPYEDYLESAAMLARVRMFYWGVTIPDASPYSAGLLMAEILLIKAEIVEEFGFNDGTDLEEFSTGGGEGTKAKRSRMSVEDRGEIVEGFRNKAYFLLFGKQPSESPGVV
;
A
#
# COMPACT_ATOMS: atom_id res chain seq x y z
N MET A 1 -1.71 0.59 -13.94
CA MET A 1 -1.64 1.53 -12.81
C MET A 1 -2.55 2.72 -13.09
N LEU A 2 -3.24 3.22 -12.07
CA LEU A 2 -4.21 4.32 -12.14
C LEU A 2 -3.55 5.67 -11.89
N ASN A 3 -2.68 5.75 -10.88
CA ASN A 3 -1.83 6.90 -10.61
C ASN A 3 -0.60 6.90 -11.54
N LYS A 4 0.01 8.06 -11.77
CA LYS A 4 1.34 8.09 -12.40
C LYS A 4 2.40 7.77 -11.35
N VAL A 5 3.53 7.20 -11.76
CA VAL A 5 4.65 6.86 -10.86
C VAL A 5 5.08 8.09 -10.03
N ALA A 6 5.19 9.25 -10.66
CA ALA A 6 5.52 10.50 -9.98
C ALA A 6 4.50 10.91 -8.90
N ASP A 7 3.21 10.60 -9.10
CA ASP A 7 2.15 10.89 -8.12
C ASP A 7 2.15 9.86 -6.98
N LEU A 8 2.48 8.60 -7.28
CA LEU A 8 2.67 7.57 -6.26
C LEU A 8 3.83 7.93 -5.32
N LYS A 9 5.00 8.29 -5.86
CA LYS A 9 6.16 8.70 -5.05
C LYS A 9 5.80 9.83 -4.07
N LYS A 10 5.03 10.83 -4.53
CA LYS A 10 4.56 11.95 -3.69
C LYS A 10 3.56 11.52 -2.62
N GLN A 11 2.63 10.63 -2.95
CA GLN A 11 1.53 10.24 -2.04
C GLN A 11 1.93 9.15 -1.06
N LEU A 12 2.82 8.25 -1.46
CA LEU A 12 3.38 7.22 -0.58
C LEU A 12 4.30 7.86 0.46
N ARG A 13 5.08 8.88 0.08
CA ARG A 13 6.10 9.55 0.93
C ARG A 13 7.20 8.60 1.43
N ILE A 14 7.41 7.49 0.73
CA ILE A 14 8.43 6.49 1.04
C ILE A 14 9.62 6.71 0.11
N GLN A 15 10.82 6.83 0.67
CA GLN A 15 12.05 6.95 -0.12
C GLN A 15 12.55 5.57 -0.54
N ALA A 16 13.07 5.44 -1.76
CA ALA A 16 13.60 4.17 -2.29
C ALA A 16 14.65 3.52 -1.36
N GLU A 17 15.55 4.33 -0.79
CA GLU A 17 16.58 3.89 0.17
C GLU A 17 16.01 3.32 1.47
N SER A 18 14.75 3.59 1.78
CA SER A 18 14.07 3.00 2.94
C SER A 18 13.59 1.58 2.67
N LEU A 19 13.49 1.20 1.40
CA LEU A 19 13.14 -0.14 0.91
C LEU A 19 14.37 -0.90 0.41
N ASP A 20 15.59 -0.38 0.65
CA ASP A 20 16.84 -0.91 0.11
C ASP A 20 16.86 -0.94 -1.45
N LEU A 21 16.13 -0.01 -2.10
CA LEU A 21 16.04 0.13 -3.56
C LEU A 21 16.74 1.41 -4.05
N SER A 22 17.20 1.41 -5.30
CA SER A 22 17.70 2.61 -5.98
C SER A 22 16.55 3.36 -6.66
N ASP A 23 16.58 4.70 -6.60
CA ASP A 23 15.72 5.56 -7.42
C ASP A 23 16.42 6.13 -8.66
N GLU A 24 17.64 5.68 -8.95
CA GLU A 24 18.38 6.11 -10.14
C GLU A 24 17.88 5.36 -11.37
N ARG A 25 17.58 6.12 -12.43
CA ARG A 25 17.21 5.59 -13.74
C ARG A 25 18.46 5.38 -14.59
N ASP A 26 18.48 4.30 -15.35
CA ASP A 26 19.50 4.06 -16.38
C ASP A 26 18.94 4.44 -17.76
N GLY A 27 19.23 5.68 -18.18
CA GLY A 27 18.68 6.27 -19.39
C GLY A 27 17.16 6.38 -19.34
N ASP A 28 16.48 5.77 -20.31
CA ASP A 28 15.02 5.74 -20.38
C ASP A 28 14.39 4.64 -19.52
N SER A 29 15.19 3.72 -18.98
CA SER A 29 14.69 2.61 -18.15
C SER A 29 14.15 3.12 -16.81
N PRO A 30 13.08 2.52 -16.28
CA PRO A 30 12.63 2.79 -14.92
C PRO A 30 13.73 2.46 -13.89
N SER A 31 13.72 3.16 -12.75
CA SER A 31 14.57 2.78 -11.62
C SER A 31 14.02 1.52 -10.94
N PRO A 32 14.84 0.79 -10.15
CA PRO A 32 14.34 -0.34 -9.36
C PRO A 32 13.15 0.00 -8.45
N TYR A 33 13.12 1.23 -7.92
CA TYR A 33 11.97 1.70 -7.16
C TYR A 33 10.73 1.93 -8.03
N GLU A 34 10.89 2.48 -9.23
CA GLU A 34 9.79 2.66 -10.18
C GLU A 34 9.23 1.32 -10.66
N ASP A 35 10.08 0.37 -11.00
CA ASP A 35 9.69 -1.00 -11.38
C ASP A 35 8.90 -1.69 -10.27
N TYR A 36 9.33 -1.52 -9.02
CA TYR A 36 8.61 -2.02 -7.86
C TYR A 36 7.22 -1.38 -7.74
N LEU A 37 7.13 -0.05 -7.84
CA LEU A 37 5.84 0.64 -7.75
C LEU A 37 4.87 0.23 -8.86
N GLU A 38 5.36 0.02 -10.08
CA GLU A 38 4.56 -0.46 -11.20
C GLU A 38 4.03 -1.88 -10.96
N SER A 39 4.90 -2.76 -10.43
CA SER A 39 4.54 -4.13 -10.06
C SER A 39 3.49 -4.16 -8.94
N ALA A 40 3.71 -3.41 -7.86
CA ALA A 40 2.77 -3.28 -6.75
C ALA A 40 1.43 -2.69 -7.22
N ALA A 41 1.43 -1.72 -8.12
CA ALA A 41 0.21 -1.17 -8.71
C ALA A 41 -0.54 -2.19 -9.58
N MET A 42 0.17 -3.08 -10.27
CA MET A 42 -0.45 -4.18 -11.01
C MET A 42 -1.14 -5.15 -10.04
N LEU A 43 -0.49 -5.53 -8.94
CA LEU A 43 -1.08 -6.36 -7.89
C LEU A 43 -2.32 -5.70 -7.26
N ALA A 44 -2.24 -4.40 -6.97
CA ALA A 44 -3.38 -3.62 -6.50
C ALA A 44 -4.57 -3.69 -7.47
N ARG A 45 -4.31 -3.55 -8.78
CA ARG A 45 -5.35 -3.63 -9.81
C ARG A 45 -5.97 -5.02 -9.90
N VAL A 46 -5.15 -6.07 -9.85
CA VAL A 46 -5.61 -7.46 -9.84
C VAL A 46 -6.50 -7.71 -8.63
N ARG A 47 -6.12 -7.22 -7.45
CA ARG A 47 -6.93 -7.34 -6.23
C ARG A 47 -8.27 -6.63 -6.33
N MET A 48 -8.29 -5.39 -6.84
CA MET A 48 -9.54 -4.66 -7.10
C MET A 48 -10.44 -5.42 -8.07
N PHE A 49 -9.87 -6.01 -9.12
CA PHE A 49 -10.62 -6.85 -10.06
C PHE A 49 -11.27 -8.05 -9.36
N TYR A 50 -10.54 -8.76 -8.49
CA TYR A 50 -11.10 -9.87 -7.71
C TYR A 50 -12.18 -9.43 -6.71
N TRP A 51 -12.14 -8.19 -6.25
CA TRP A 51 -13.22 -7.60 -5.44
C TRP A 51 -14.45 -7.18 -6.25
N GLY A 52 -14.42 -7.29 -7.59
CA GLY A 52 -15.51 -6.90 -8.47
C GLY A 52 -15.54 -5.40 -8.79
N VAL A 53 -14.42 -4.68 -8.59
CA VAL A 53 -14.31 -3.27 -8.95
C VAL A 53 -14.24 -3.13 -10.46
N THR A 54 -15.19 -2.39 -11.04
CA THR A 54 -15.13 -2.00 -12.46
C THR A 54 -14.27 -0.76 -12.60
N ILE A 55 -13.07 -0.91 -13.18
CA ILE A 55 -12.16 0.21 -13.45
C ILE A 55 -12.46 0.74 -14.86
N PRO A 56 -12.79 2.03 -15.03
CA PRO A 56 -12.98 2.62 -16.35
C PRO A 56 -11.75 2.45 -17.24
N ASP A 57 -11.95 2.33 -18.56
CA ASP A 57 -10.83 2.16 -19.50
C ASP A 57 -10.01 3.44 -19.72
N ALA A 58 -10.58 4.60 -19.39
CA ALA A 58 -9.94 5.90 -19.59
C ALA A 58 -10.09 6.83 -18.38
N SER A 59 -9.08 7.66 -18.20
CA SER A 59 -9.05 8.75 -17.22
C SER A 59 -10.07 9.84 -17.56
N PRO A 60 -10.54 10.63 -16.56
CA PRO A 60 -10.10 10.67 -15.16
C PRO A 60 -10.72 9.56 -14.29
N TYR A 61 -9.90 8.98 -13.41
CA TYR A 61 -10.36 8.03 -12.40
C TYR A 61 -10.95 8.75 -11.18
N SER A 62 -11.86 8.08 -10.47
CA SER A 62 -12.39 8.61 -9.22
C SER A 62 -11.30 8.68 -8.15
N ALA A 63 -11.41 9.66 -7.24
CA ALA A 63 -10.49 9.79 -6.11
C ALA A 63 -10.45 8.52 -5.23
N GLY A 64 -11.58 7.82 -5.11
CA GLY A 64 -11.66 6.53 -4.41
C GLY A 64 -10.80 5.44 -5.04
N LEU A 65 -10.82 5.32 -6.38
CA LEU A 65 -9.98 4.37 -7.10
C LEU A 65 -8.48 4.70 -6.97
N LEU A 66 -8.13 5.99 -7.12
CA LEU A 66 -6.74 6.45 -7.00
C LEU A 66 -6.18 6.20 -5.59
N MET A 67 -6.97 6.49 -4.56
CA MET A 67 -6.57 6.29 -3.17
C MET A 67 -6.57 4.81 -2.77
N ALA A 68 -7.49 4.01 -3.29
CA ALA A 68 -7.48 2.57 -3.07
C ALA A 68 -6.21 1.92 -3.64
N GLU A 69 -5.72 2.37 -4.81
CA GLU A 69 -4.46 1.88 -5.37
C GLU A 69 -3.28 2.20 -4.44
N ILE A 70 -3.23 3.42 -3.90
CA ILE A 70 -2.18 3.84 -2.97
C ILE A 70 -2.20 3.00 -1.69
N LEU A 71 -3.38 2.78 -1.10
CA LEU A 71 -3.52 1.96 0.10
C LEU A 71 -3.07 0.51 -0.15
N LEU A 72 -3.40 -0.05 -1.31
CA LEU A 72 -2.96 -1.39 -1.68
C LEU A 72 -1.46 -1.46 -1.93
N ILE A 73 -0.85 -0.46 -2.57
CA ILE A 73 0.62 -0.40 -2.72
C ILE A 73 1.30 -0.29 -1.35
N LYS A 74 0.75 0.48 -0.40
CA LYS A 74 1.26 0.50 0.98
C LYS A 74 1.19 -0.87 1.64
N ALA A 75 0.12 -1.63 1.41
CA ALA A 75 0.02 -3.01 1.89
C ALA A 75 1.16 -3.88 1.33
N GLU A 76 1.41 -3.84 0.02
CA GLU A 76 2.50 -4.60 -0.61
C GLU A 76 3.88 -4.18 -0.07
N ILE A 77 4.10 -2.89 0.20
CA ILE A 77 5.36 -2.39 0.79
C ILE A 77 5.58 -2.94 2.20
N VAL A 78 4.54 -2.96 3.04
CA VAL A 78 4.62 -3.52 4.38
C VAL A 78 4.85 -5.03 4.32
N GLU A 79 4.16 -5.72 3.43
CA GLU A 79 4.25 -7.18 3.27
C GLU A 79 5.67 -7.59 2.84
N GLU A 80 6.21 -6.93 1.81
CA GLU A 80 7.50 -7.28 1.22
C GLU A 80 8.69 -6.78 2.05
N PHE A 81 8.67 -5.50 2.46
CA PHE A 81 9.82 -4.86 3.12
C PHE A 81 9.70 -4.81 4.65
N GLY A 82 8.51 -5.07 5.20
CA GLY A 82 8.25 -4.81 6.62
C GLY A 82 8.34 -3.33 6.98
N PHE A 83 8.21 -2.45 5.98
CA PHE A 83 8.33 -1.01 6.14
C PHE A 83 6.95 -0.41 6.41
N ASN A 84 6.74 0.07 7.62
CA ASN A 84 5.62 0.95 7.95
C ASN A 84 6.21 2.33 8.23
N ASP A 85 5.85 3.32 7.41
CA ASP A 85 6.17 4.72 7.70
C ASP A 85 5.38 5.09 8.96
N GLY A 86 6.02 5.03 10.12
CA GLY A 86 5.39 5.14 11.44
C GLY A 86 4.87 6.55 11.73
N THR A 87 4.19 7.20 10.81
CA THR A 87 3.62 8.54 10.99
C THR A 87 2.25 8.63 10.33
N ASP A 88 1.25 8.75 11.21
CA ASP A 88 -0.19 8.96 10.99
C ASP A 88 -1.06 7.75 10.58
N LEU A 89 -1.22 6.85 11.54
CA LEU A 89 -2.52 6.24 11.85
C LEU A 89 -2.89 6.70 13.27
N GLU A 90 -3.62 7.80 13.40
CA GLU A 90 -4.46 7.95 14.60
C GLU A 90 -5.25 6.64 14.75
N GLU A 91 -5.20 6.02 15.92
CA GLU A 91 -5.69 4.68 16.27
C GLU A 91 -4.73 3.49 16.08
N PHE A 92 -3.60 3.50 16.80
CA PHE A 92 -3.20 2.32 17.57
C PHE A 92 -2.69 2.78 18.94
N SER A 93 -3.58 3.41 19.72
CA SER A 93 -3.34 3.63 21.15
C SER A 93 -3.75 2.38 21.91
N THR A 94 -2.88 1.36 21.89
CA THR A 94 -2.83 0.35 22.95
C THR A 94 -1.41 0.28 23.48
N GLY A 95 -1.20 0.87 24.66
CA GLY A 95 0.00 0.65 25.48
C GLY A 95 1.11 1.66 25.28
N GLY A 96 1.16 2.67 26.14
CA GLY A 96 2.25 3.63 26.20
C GLY A 96 3.58 3.02 26.65
N GLY A 97 4.65 3.76 26.39
CA GLY A 97 5.94 3.50 27.02
C GLY A 97 7.13 3.77 26.12
N GLU A 98 7.67 4.98 26.27
CA GLU A 98 9.10 5.26 26.15
C GLU A 98 9.69 5.46 24.75
N GLY A 99 10.05 6.72 24.51
CA GLY A 99 10.82 7.15 23.34
C GLY A 99 12.11 6.38 23.22
N THR A 100 12.18 5.52 22.21
CA THR A 100 13.42 4.91 21.76
C THR A 100 13.60 5.27 20.29
N LYS A 101 14.74 5.88 19.99
CA LYS A 101 15.19 6.15 18.61
C LYS A 101 15.10 4.84 17.84
N ALA A 102 14.08 4.71 16.99
CA ALA A 102 13.81 3.48 16.27
C ALA A 102 14.96 3.21 15.30
N LYS A 103 15.93 2.41 15.73
CA LYS A 103 16.64 1.53 14.80
C LYS A 103 15.55 0.80 14.03
N ARG A 104 15.62 0.82 12.68
CA ARG A 104 14.77 0.05 11.76
C ARG A 104 14.78 -1.43 12.16
N SER A 105 14.03 -1.82 13.19
CA SER A 105 13.71 -3.21 13.47
C SER A 105 12.61 -3.54 12.48
N ARG A 106 12.96 -4.34 11.47
CA ARG A 106 12.00 -4.94 10.55
C ARG A 106 10.89 -5.57 11.40
N MET A 107 9.64 -5.18 11.18
CA MET A 107 8.48 -5.61 11.97
C MET A 107 8.37 -7.15 12.00
N SER A 108 7.77 -7.70 13.07
CA SER A 108 7.45 -9.12 13.15
C SER A 108 6.45 -9.51 12.06
N VAL A 109 6.43 -10.78 11.65
CA VAL A 109 5.56 -11.24 10.55
C VAL A 109 4.07 -11.09 10.91
N GLU A 110 3.72 -11.26 12.19
CA GLU A 110 2.36 -11.13 12.70
C GLU A 110 1.90 -9.67 12.65
N ASP A 111 2.74 -8.73 13.13
CA ASP A 111 2.42 -7.30 13.09
C ASP A 111 2.30 -6.78 11.64
N ARG A 112 3.07 -7.35 10.70
CA ARG A 112 2.93 -7.02 9.27
C ARG A 112 1.58 -7.46 8.74
N GLY A 113 1.14 -8.67 9.08
CA GLY A 113 -0.15 -9.21 8.63
C GLY A 113 -1.32 -8.31 9.03
N GLU A 114 -1.33 -7.84 10.28
CA GLU A 114 -2.38 -6.94 10.76
C GLU A 114 -2.40 -5.59 10.01
N ILE A 115 -1.23 -4.98 9.78
CA ILE A 115 -1.13 -3.71 9.06
C ILE A 115 -1.51 -3.86 7.59
N VAL A 116 -1.04 -4.93 6.95
CA VAL A 116 -1.36 -5.28 5.56
C VAL A 116 -2.88 -5.42 5.40
N GLU A 117 -3.54 -6.17 6.28
CA GLU A 117 -4.99 -6.31 6.29
C GLU A 117 -5.70 -4.98 6.62
N GLY A 118 -5.15 -4.16 7.52
CA GLY A 118 -5.66 -2.82 7.80
C GLY A 118 -5.72 -1.92 6.56
N PHE A 119 -4.64 -1.90 5.76
CA PHE A 119 -4.63 -1.18 4.48
C PHE A 119 -5.62 -1.75 3.46
N ARG A 120 -5.69 -3.08 3.35
CA ARG A 120 -6.63 -3.78 2.44
C ARG A 120 -8.08 -3.49 2.82
N ASN A 121 -8.42 -3.56 4.11
CA ASN A 121 -9.76 -3.28 4.63
C ASN A 121 -10.15 -1.81 4.42
N LYS A 122 -9.21 -0.88 4.63
CA LYS A 122 -9.44 0.55 4.34
C LYS A 122 -9.68 0.81 2.86
N ALA A 123 -8.92 0.16 1.98
CA ALA A 123 -9.13 0.26 0.53
C ALA A 123 -10.49 -0.34 0.13
N TYR A 124 -10.86 -1.49 0.70
CA TYR A 124 -12.16 -2.11 0.46
C TYR A 124 -13.31 -1.22 0.93
N PHE A 125 -13.23 -0.71 2.16
CA PHE A 125 -14.22 0.22 2.71
C PHE A 125 -14.36 1.49 1.85
N LEU A 126 -13.25 2.04 1.38
CA LEU A 126 -13.27 3.21 0.50
C LEU A 126 -14.01 2.95 -0.82
N LEU A 127 -13.89 1.74 -1.38
CA LEU A 127 -14.50 1.36 -2.65
C LEU A 127 -15.98 0.95 -2.52
N PHE A 128 -16.35 0.33 -1.40
CA PHE A 128 -17.66 -0.30 -1.23
C PHE A 128 -18.53 0.30 -0.10
N GLY A 129 -17.99 1.18 0.73
CA GLY A 129 -18.67 1.78 1.88
C GLY A 129 -18.98 0.79 3.03
N LYS A 130 -18.36 -0.39 3.01
CA LYS A 130 -18.57 -1.47 4.00
C LYS A 130 -17.27 -2.24 4.24
N GLN A 131 -17.14 -2.86 5.40
CA GLN A 131 -16.03 -3.78 5.67
C GLN A 131 -16.19 -5.06 4.81
N PRO A 132 -15.08 -5.72 4.41
CA PRO A 132 -15.16 -7.04 3.81
C PRO A 132 -15.81 -8.00 4.82
N SER A 133 -16.76 -8.81 4.36
CA SER A 133 -17.41 -9.78 5.23
C SER A 133 -16.39 -10.84 5.66
N GLU A 134 -16.14 -10.96 6.96
CA GLU A 134 -15.43 -12.11 7.54
C GLU A 134 -16.28 -13.37 7.37
N SER A 135 -16.24 -14.00 6.20
CA SER A 135 -16.69 -15.38 5.95
C SER A 135 -16.44 -15.77 4.50
N PRO A 136 -15.47 -16.66 4.19
CA PRO A 136 -15.80 -17.74 3.29
C PRO A 136 -16.84 -18.57 4.04
N GLY A 137 -18.12 -18.43 3.66
CA GLY A 137 -19.14 -19.36 4.11
C GLY A 137 -18.70 -20.76 3.72
N VAL A 138 -18.25 -21.53 4.71
CA VAL A 138 -18.22 -22.99 4.61
C VAL A 138 -19.69 -23.39 4.47
N VAL A 139 -20.09 -23.73 3.25
CA VAL A 139 -21.25 -24.56 2.95
C VAL A 139 -20.80 -25.98 2.69
#